data_AF-A0AA39KP72-F1
#
_entry.id   AF-A0AA39KP72-F1
#
_cell.length_a   1.000
_cell.length_b   1.000
_cell.length_c   1.000
_cell.angle_alpha   90.00
_cell.angle_beta   90.00
_cell.angle_gamma   90.00
#
_symmetry.space_group_name_H-M   'P 1'
#
loop_
_entity.id
_entity.type
_entity.pdbx_description
1 polymer ?
#
loop_
_entity_poly.entity_id
_entity_poly.type
_entity_poly.pdbx_seq_one_letter_code
_entity_poly.pdbx_strand_id
1 'polypeptide(L)'
;MTDSKLIKNEEDPVVKEIPVYLSQTLADKLYIFQYPIRPASQGYDNATFIKTAIKPENQEIEIEVALNSNSANYDQSMGEQIALNIDGPFDKYGDENDERMFESHIMDKIVLQSSKTMSDCSNYSIGIFQDGELHITPLNGIVQLRPQFDYLDKDKKQGKNAGKKQGDDSDEEEAKQVNVTFARQKTELSKKIREQSFQAHAKKKLEEQWIQTDYRDSLSSQAELTRLDMFCPSTEASINNLKLTPKEYLQFLAPPVKVDEHSRSNIPLHGTSLNYIRTLPLLDQVRTIMKDAKVMSFLQLRSIISQEHETSAILKYLQQVAVLVQGNWVVNSDLVYPKDELMYRARDYILLSFTENEYVNRKAISAVIKLPAEEIKEIFNNLGRSKQKKGWQLIIPPDTDFPTRHPEIAQRQEMLWEAKRKQLKEAMGAQNHPPPRQRRKSNRESVGAENEERNVGRGRKTLRDSSTSDDGTSDTVKVKKSNRSRKASEAT
;
A
#
# COMPACT_ATOMS: atom_id res chain seq x y z
N MET A 1 -24.77 -25.47 21.94
CA MET A 1 -25.77 -25.51 20.84
C MET A 1 -26.59 -24.24 20.94
N THR A 2 -26.46 -23.37 19.95
CA THR A 2 -27.22 -22.11 19.82
C THR A 2 -27.37 -21.88 18.33
N ASP A 3 -28.50 -22.27 17.76
CA ASP A 3 -28.73 -22.10 16.33
C ASP A 3 -28.72 -20.61 15.98
N SER A 4 -27.90 -20.27 14.99
CA SER A 4 -27.90 -18.94 14.39
C SER A 4 -29.24 -18.73 13.67
N LYS A 5 -30.24 -18.22 14.38
CA LYS A 5 -31.53 -17.82 13.81
C LYS A 5 -31.27 -16.88 12.64
N LEU A 6 -31.53 -17.38 11.43
CA LEU A 6 -31.51 -16.60 10.20
C LEU A 6 -32.38 -15.36 10.40
N ILE A 7 -31.80 -14.19 10.12
CA ILE A 7 -32.53 -12.92 10.16
C ILE A 7 -33.50 -12.92 8.97
N LYS A 8 -34.75 -13.32 9.22
CA LYS A 8 -35.82 -13.13 8.25
C LYS A 8 -36.15 -11.65 8.19
N ASN A 9 -35.66 -10.97 7.16
CA ASN A 9 -36.17 -9.66 6.79
C ASN A 9 -37.61 -9.86 6.29
N GLU A 10 -38.60 -9.39 7.04
CA GLU A 10 -40.02 -9.60 6.69
C GLU A 10 -40.44 -8.84 5.42
N GLU A 11 -39.58 -7.95 4.92
CA GLU A 11 -39.75 -7.20 3.67
C GLU A 11 -39.28 -7.97 2.41
N ASP A 12 -38.50 -9.05 2.54
CA ASP A 12 -38.00 -9.85 1.41
C ASP A 12 -37.99 -11.37 1.75
N PRO A 13 -39.11 -12.08 1.51
CA PRO A 13 -39.23 -13.51 1.83
C PRO A 13 -38.58 -14.39 0.75
N VAL A 14 -37.79 -15.38 1.19
CA VAL A 14 -37.16 -16.38 0.31
C VAL A 14 -38.22 -17.13 -0.50
N VAL A 15 -38.27 -16.87 -1.82
CA VAL A 15 -39.24 -17.47 -2.75
C VAL A 15 -38.85 -18.88 -3.17
N LYS A 16 -37.54 -19.14 -3.35
CA LYS A 16 -37.00 -20.45 -3.74
C LYS A 16 -35.57 -20.61 -3.22
N GLU A 17 -35.27 -21.78 -2.64
CA GLU A 17 -33.91 -22.23 -2.35
C GLU A 17 -33.41 -23.09 -3.53
N ILE A 18 -32.16 -22.90 -3.94
CA ILE A 18 -31.52 -23.59 -5.07
C ILE A 18 -30.19 -24.15 -4.57
N PRO A 19 -29.94 -25.48 -4.62
CA PRO A 19 -28.65 -26.04 -4.27
C PRO A 19 -27.61 -25.69 -5.34
N VAL A 20 -26.38 -25.43 -4.90
CA VAL A 20 -25.25 -25.14 -5.77
C VAL A 20 -24.14 -26.17 -5.53
N TYR A 21 -23.79 -26.89 -6.58
CA TYR A 21 -22.78 -27.96 -6.59
C TYR A 21 -21.55 -27.55 -7.38
N LEU A 22 -20.37 -27.99 -6.96
CA LEU A 22 -19.10 -27.76 -7.66
C LEU A 22 -18.63 -29.06 -8.34
N SER A 23 -18.66 -29.10 -9.67
CA SER A 23 -17.92 -30.12 -10.42
C SER A 23 -16.48 -29.68 -10.65
N GLN A 24 -15.55 -30.63 -10.58
CA GLN A 24 -14.12 -30.42 -10.87
C GLN A 24 -13.63 -31.27 -12.04
N THR A 25 -14.47 -32.14 -12.62
CA THR A 25 -14.12 -33.14 -13.64
C THR A 25 -13.47 -32.53 -14.89
N LEU A 26 -13.88 -31.31 -15.25
CA LEU A 26 -13.37 -30.56 -16.40
C LEU A 26 -12.63 -29.26 -16.02
N ALA A 27 -12.29 -29.03 -14.75
CA ALA A 27 -11.70 -27.75 -14.30
C ALA A 27 -10.45 -27.35 -15.11
N ASP A 28 -9.54 -28.29 -15.35
CA ASP A 28 -8.31 -28.09 -16.14
C ASP A 28 -8.53 -28.23 -17.66
N LYS A 29 -9.77 -28.39 -18.13
CA LYS A 29 -10.11 -28.71 -19.54
C LYS A 29 -11.10 -27.73 -20.17
N LEU A 30 -11.88 -27.01 -19.36
CA LEU A 30 -12.99 -26.19 -19.85
C LEU A 30 -12.51 -24.78 -20.26
N TYR A 31 -12.82 -24.41 -21.50
CA TYR A 31 -12.48 -23.11 -22.09
C TYR A 31 -13.72 -22.39 -22.61
N ILE A 32 -13.76 -21.06 -22.50
CA ILE A 32 -14.73 -20.24 -23.23
C ILE A 32 -14.08 -19.68 -24.50
N PHE A 33 -14.63 -20.06 -25.66
CA PHE A 33 -14.28 -19.50 -26.96
C PHE A 33 -15.24 -18.34 -27.27
N GLN A 34 -14.69 -17.14 -27.45
CA GLN A 34 -15.43 -15.93 -27.81
C GLN A 34 -15.14 -15.54 -29.26
N TYR A 35 -16.14 -15.02 -29.97
CA TYR A 35 -16.02 -14.52 -31.35
C TYR A 35 -16.41 -13.02 -31.43
N PRO A 36 -15.54 -12.08 -31.01
CA PRO A 36 -15.92 -10.67 -30.81
C PRO A 36 -16.41 -9.90 -32.05
N ILE A 37 -16.24 -10.48 -33.24
CA ILE A 37 -16.63 -9.89 -34.53
C ILE A 37 -17.93 -10.47 -35.11
N ARG A 38 -18.58 -11.43 -34.44
CA ARG A 38 -19.85 -12.03 -34.89
C ARG A 38 -20.98 -11.77 -33.89
N PRO A 39 -22.21 -11.50 -34.35
CA PRO A 39 -23.37 -11.44 -33.46
C PRO A 39 -23.75 -12.85 -33.00
N ALA A 40 -24.33 -12.95 -31.80
CA ALA A 40 -24.68 -14.25 -31.19
C ALA A 40 -25.67 -15.10 -32.01
N SER A 41 -26.44 -14.49 -32.92
CA SER A 41 -27.36 -15.18 -33.83
C SER A 41 -26.72 -15.68 -35.14
N GLN A 42 -25.42 -15.43 -35.35
CA GLN A 42 -24.65 -15.87 -36.51
C GLN A 42 -23.26 -16.35 -36.04
N GLY A 43 -23.25 -17.29 -35.10
CA GLY A 43 -22.06 -17.98 -34.64
C GLY A 43 -21.44 -18.91 -35.69
N TYR A 44 -20.52 -19.75 -35.27
CA TYR A 44 -19.87 -20.76 -36.11
C TYR A 44 -20.57 -22.14 -36.02
N ASP A 45 -21.76 -22.20 -35.43
CA ASP A 45 -22.46 -23.43 -35.04
C ASP A 45 -22.91 -24.29 -36.24
N ASN A 46 -23.04 -23.67 -37.42
CA ASN A 46 -23.34 -24.35 -38.69
C ASN A 46 -22.11 -24.41 -39.64
N ALA A 47 -20.90 -24.16 -39.15
CA ALA A 47 -19.69 -24.11 -39.97
C ALA A 47 -18.88 -25.41 -39.87
N THR A 48 -18.29 -25.83 -40.98
CA THR A 48 -17.41 -27.00 -41.01
C THR A 48 -16.00 -26.61 -40.57
N PHE A 49 -15.52 -27.18 -39.47
CA PHE A 49 -14.11 -27.04 -39.06
C PHE A 49 -13.28 -28.16 -39.73
N ILE A 50 -12.19 -27.78 -40.39
CA ILE A 50 -11.36 -28.69 -41.21
C ILE A 50 -10.20 -29.25 -40.37
N LYS A 51 -9.49 -28.38 -39.66
CA LYS A 51 -8.36 -28.69 -38.78
C LYS A 51 -8.50 -27.84 -37.52
N THR A 52 -8.20 -28.41 -36.35
CA THR A 52 -8.21 -27.71 -35.06
C THR A 52 -6.95 -28.04 -34.28
N ALA A 53 -6.25 -27.03 -33.77
CA ALA A 53 -4.99 -27.21 -33.04
C ALA A 53 -4.94 -26.38 -31.75
N ILE A 54 -4.18 -26.86 -30.77
CA ILE A 54 -4.01 -26.22 -29.45
C ILE A 54 -2.55 -26.25 -28.98
N LYS A 55 -2.16 -25.18 -28.28
CA LYS A 55 -0.96 -25.03 -27.46
C LYS A 55 -1.38 -24.93 -25.99
N PRO A 56 -1.39 -26.04 -25.22
CA PRO A 56 -1.98 -26.08 -23.89
C PRO A 56 -1.25 -25.24 -22.82
N GLU A 57 0.07 -25.03 -22.88
CA GLU A 57 0.77 -24.16 -21.92
C GLU A 57 0.45 -22.68 -22.16
N ASN A 58 0.44 -22.25 -23.43
CA ASN A 58 0.17 -20.85 -23.78
C ASN A 58 -1.32 -20.51 -23.91
N GLN A 59 -2.18 -21.53 -23.96
CA GLN A 59 -3.63 -21.44 -24.19
C GLN A 59 -3.95 -20.69 -25.50
N GLU A 60 -3.21 -21.06 -26.54
CA GLU A 60 -3.42 -20.57 -27.91
C GLU A 60 -4.08 -21.70 -28.72
N ILE A 61 -5.16 -21.37 -29.43
CA ILE A 61 -5.99 -22.28 -30.22
C ILE A 61 -6.09 -21.74 -31.65
N GLU A 62 -6.08 -22.65 -32.62
CA GLU A 62 -6.20 -22.36 -34.04
C GLU A 62 -7.26 -23.27 -34.67
N ILE A 63 -8.12 -22.70 -35.52
CA ILE A 63 -9.25 -23.39 -36.15
C ILE A 63 -9.28 -23.01 -37.63
N GLU A 64 -9.11 -23.98 -38.54
CA GLU A 64 -9.43 -23.82 -39.95
C GLU A 64 -10.93 -24.03 -40.16
N VAL A 65 -11.64 -23.01 -40.65
CA VAL A 65 -13.07 -23.04 -40.94
C VAL A 65 -13.31 -22.96 -42.44
N ALA A 66 -14.06 -23.91 -42.98
CA ALA A 66 -14.40 -23.94 -44.40
C ALA A 66 -15.32 -22.77 -44.81
N LEU A 67 -15.09 -22.26 -46.01
CA LEU A 67 -15.95 -21.32 -46.73
C LEU A 67 -16.80 -22.07 -47.76
N ASN A 68 -18.05 -21.65 -47.94
CA ASN A 68 -18.92 -22.19 -48.96
C ASN A 68 -18.64 -21.54 -50.33
N SER A 69 -17.64 -22.07 -51.04
CA SER A 69 -17.22 -21.66 -52.38
C SER A 69 -18.27 -21.87 -53.49
N ASN A 70 -19.33 -22.62 -53.19
CA ASN A 70 -20.51 -22.82 -54.05
C ASN A 70 -21.64 -21.82 -53.76
N SER A 71 -21.48 -20.91 -52.79
CA SER A 71 -22.50 -19.93 -52.45
C SER A 71 -22.43 -18.68 -53.34
N ALA A 72 -23.59 -18.08 -53.63
CA ALA A 72 -23.69 -16.84 -54.41
C ALA A 72 -23.04 -15.60 -53.75
N ASN A 73 -22.48 -15.76 -52.54
CA ASN A 73 -21.76 -14.73 -51.79
C ASN A 73 -20.22 -14.87 -51.93
N TYR A 74 -19.74 -15.84 -52.72
CA TYR A 74 -18.32 -16.13 -52.92
C TYR A 74 -17.91 -15.82 -54.36
N ASP A 75 -16.90 -14.97 -54.55
CA ASP A 75 -16.30 -14.68 -55.85
C ASP A 75 -15.20 -15.72 -56.14
N GLN A 76 -15.48 -16.61 -57.08
CA GLN A 76 -14.55 -17.68 -57.48
C GLN A 76 -13.29 -17.12 -58.14
N SER A 77 -13.38 -16.07 -58.96
CA SER A 77 -12.21 -15.49 -59.63
C SER A 77 -11.28 -14.78 -58.64
N MET A 78 -11.85 -14.10 -57.62
CA MET A 78 -11.05 -13.54 -56.53
C MET A 78 -10.45 -14.66 -55.65
N GLY A 79 -11.19 -15.74 -55.41
CA GLY A 79 -10.73 -16.91 -54.66
C GLY A 79 -9.55 -17.63 -55.32
N GLU A 80 -9.59 -17.82 -56.64
CA GLU A 80 -8.50 -18.35 -57.47
C GLU A 80 -7.28 -17.43 -57.44
N GLN A 81 -7.45 -16.12 -57.64
CA GLN A 81 -6.35 -15.14 -57.60
C GLN A 81 -5.63 -15.12 -56.25
N ILE A 82 -6.37 -15.18 -55.14
CA ILE A 82 -5.78 -15.25 -53.80
C ILE A 82 -4.93 -16.50 -53.65
N ALA A 83 -5.46 -17.68 -53.97
CA ALA A 83 -4.71 -18.94 -53.87
C ALA A 83 -3.46 -18.95 -54.78
N LEU A 84 -3.59 -18.48 -56.02
CA LEU A 84 -2.49 -18.38 -57.00
C LEU A 84 -1.35 -17.46 -56.52
N ASN A 85 -1.66 -16.35 -55.86
CA ASN A 85 -0.66 -15.44 -55.28
C ASN A 85 0.13 -16.05 -54.10
N ILE A 86 -0.42 -17.09 -53.46
CA ILE A 86 0.11 -17.64 -52.19
C ILE A 86 0.83 -18.97 -52.41
N ASP A 87 0.21 -19.89 -53.16
CA ASP A 87 0.73 -21.23 -53.42
C ASP A 87 1.39 -21.36 -54.80
N GLY A 88 1.37 -20.28 -55.59
CA GLY A 88 2.03 -20.18 -56.89
C GLY A 88 1.33 -20.94 -58.03
N PRO A 89 1.80 -20.76 -59.28
CA PRO A 89 1.26 -21.45 -60.44
C PRO A 89 1.47 -22.96 -60.35
N PHE A 90 0.51 -23.70 -60.90
CA PHE A 90 0.44 -25.17 -60.87
C PHE A 90 1.66 -25.87 -61.48
N ASP A 91 2.22 -25.31 -62.57
CA ASP A 91 3.20 -25.96 -63.45
C ASP A 91 4.66 -25.91 -62.95
N LYS A 92 4.89 -26.24 -61.68
CA LYS A 92 6.25 -26.47 -61.17
C LYS A 92 6.35 -27.76 -60.38
N TYR A 93 7.43 -28.48 -60.64
CA TYR A 93 8.00 -29.48 -59.73
C TYR A 93 8.32 -28.78 -58.40
N GLY A 94 7.36 -28.82 -57.46
CA GLY A 94 7.60 -28.42 -56.08
C GLY A 94 8.45 -29.48 -55.37
N ASP A 95 9.22 -29.06 -54.37
CA ASP A 95 9.71 -29.98 -53.36
C ASP A 95 8.50 -30.67 -52.70
N GLU A 96 8.58 -31.98 -52.45
CA GLU A 96 7.50 -32.77 -51.82
C GLU A 96 7.20 -32.36 -50.37
N ASN A 97 7.88 -31.31 -49.86
CA ASN A 97 7.82 -30.80 -48.50
C ASN A 97 7.14 -29.40 -48.39
N ASP A 98 6.77 -28.76 -49.51
CA ASP A 98 6.20 -27.39 -49.50
C ASP A 98 4.67 -27.45 -49.35
N GLU A 99 4.17 -27.43 -48.10
CA GLU A 99 2.75 -27.49 -47.77
C GLU A 99 1.96 -26.28 -48.33
N ARG A 100 1.18 -26.50 -49.39
CA ARG A 100 0.26 -25.51 -49.97
C ARG A 100 -0.78 -25.09 -48.93
N MET A 101 -1.09 -23.80 -48.87
CA MET A 101 -2.08 -23.25 -47.95
C MET A 101 -3.52 -23.59 -48.36
N PHE A 102 -3.81 -23.61 -49.66
CA PHE A 102 -5.12 -23.88 -50.25
C PHE A 102 -5.05 -25.08 -51.20
N GLU A 103 -5.24 -26.26 -50.61
CA GLU A 103 -5.16 -27.57 -51.29
C GLU A 103 -6.11 -27.67 -52.51
N SER A 104 -7.24 -26.94 -52.50
CA SER A 104 -8.24 -26.89 -53.59
C SER A 104 -7.98 -25.83 -54.68
N HIS A 105 -6.88 -25.09 -54.61
CA HIS A 105 -6.51 -23.98 -55.52
C HIS A 105 -7.45 -22.77 -55.53
N ILE A 106 -8.37 -22.67 -54.55
CA ILE A 106 -9.19 -21.49 -54.27
C ILE A 106 -9.14 -21.17 -52.78
N MET A 107 -9.48 -19.94 -52.37
CA MET A 107 -9.60 -19.58 -50.96
C MET A 107 -10.82 -20.27 -50.30
N ASP A 108 -10.69 -21.56 -49.99
CA ASP A 108 -11.75 -22.44 -49.46
C ASP A 108 -11.91 -22.41 -47.93
N LYS A 109 -11.03 -21.69 -47.21
CA LYS A 109 -11.02 -21.64 -45.74
C LYS A 109 -10.56 -20.30 -45.19
N ILE A 110 -10.88 -20.07 -43.92
CA ILE A 110 -10.31 -19.03 -43.07
C ILE A 110 -9.66 -19.66 -41.83
N VAL A 111 -8.56 -19.06 -41.37
CA VAL A 111 -7.92 -19.44 -40.09
C VAL A 111 -8.44 -18.50 -39.00
N LEU A 112 -8.98 -19.07 -37.92
CA LEU A 112 -9.26 -18.35 -36.68
C LEU A 112 -8.19 -18.70 -35.66
N GLN A 113 -7.50 -17.69 -35.12
CA GLN A 113 -6.50 -17.88 -34.07
C GLN A 113 -6.93 -17.14 -32.80
N SER A 114 -6.64 -17.72 -31.64
CA SER A 114 -7.13 -17.24 -30.36
C SER A 114 -6.13 -16.34 -29.63
N SER A 115 -6.57 -15.20 -29.11
CA SER A 115 -5.83 -14.44 -28.09
C SER A 115 -6.39 -14.73 -26.69
N LYS A 116 -5.55 -15.19 -25.75
CA LYS A 116 -5.88 -15.31 -24.32
C LYS A 116 -6.28 -13.94 -23.74
N THR A 117 -7.45 -13.85 -23.10
CA THR A 117 -8.02 -12.54 -22.68
C THR A 117 -7.52 -12.06 -21.33
N MET A 118 -7.29 -12.97 -20.39
CA MET A 118 -6.92 -12.72 -18.99
C MET A 118 -5.80 -13.68 -18.59
N SER A 119 -4.84 -13.26 -17.75
CA SER A 119 -3.75 -14.14 -17.30
C SER A 119 -4.23 -15.27 -16.39
N ASP A 120 -5.13 -14.92 -15.47
CA ASP A 120 -5.81 -15.81 -14.53
C ASP A 120 -7.33 -15.79 -14.81
N CYS A 121 -8.00 -16.90 -14.55
CA CYS A 121 -9.46 -17.03 -14.61
C CYS A 121 -10.05 -17.85 -13.45
N SER A 122 -9.28 -18.05 -12.36
CA SER A 122 -9.68 -18.75 -11.13
C SER A 122 -10.99 -18.26 -10.48
N ASN A 123 -11.40 -17.03 -10.79
CA ASN A 123 -12.63 -16.39 -10.33
C ASN A 123 -13.83 -16.54 -11.29
N TYR A 124 -13.71 -17.31 -12.39
CA TYR A 124 -14.78 -17.57 -13.36
C TYR A 124 -15.13 -19.06 -13.42
N SER A 125 -16.41 -19.35 -13.65
CA SER A 125 -16.95 -20.70 -13.82
C SER A 125 -18.15 -20.67 -14.77
N ILE A 126 -18.45 -21.82 -15.38
CA ILE A 126 -19.71 -22.05 -16.11
C ILE A 126 -20.68 -22.74 -15.16
N GLY A 127 -21.93 -22.28 -15.13
CA GLY A 127 -23.02 -22.91 -14.39
C GLY A 127 -24.05 -23.55 -15.32
N ILE A 128 -24.30 -24.84 -15.16
CA ILE A 128 -25.48 -25.51 -15.74
C ILE A 128 -26.61 -25.43 -14.71
N PHE A 129 -27.73 -24.83 -15.10
CA PHE A 129 -28.95 -24.83 -14.30
C PHE A 129 -29.97 -25.79 -14.92
N GLN A 130 -30.29 -26.87 -14.20
CA GLN A 130 -31.20 -27.92 -14.66
C GLN A 130 -31.95 -28.54 -13.46
N ASP A 131 -33.22 -28.92 -13.67
CA ASP A 131 -34.10 -29.61 -12.72
C ASP A 131 -34.27 -28.94 -11.33
N GLY A 132 -33.83 -27.68 -11.21
CA GLY A 132 -33.88 -26.86 -10.00
C GLY A 132 -32.54 -26.67 -9.29
N GLU A 133 -31.48 -27.32 -9.76
CA GLU A 133 -30.12 -27.30 -9.21
C GLU A 133 -29.16 -26.47 -10.09
N LEU A 134 -28.09 -25.95 -9.50
CA LEU A 134 -27.02 -25.24 -10.21
C LEU A 134 -25.68 -25.98 -10.05
N HIS A 135 -25.14 -26.53 -11.13
CA HIS A 135 -23.84 -27.20 -11.16
C HIS A 135 -22.80 -26.26 -11.78
N ILE A 136 -21.87 -25.74 -10.97
CA ILE A 136 -20.77 -24.88 -11.43
C ILE A 136 -19.50 -25.70 -11.69
N THR A 137 -18.80 -25.38 -12.78
CA THR A 137 -17.50 -25.95 -13.17
C THR A 137 -16.49 -24.83 -13.41
N PRO A 138 -15.28 -24.86 -12.81
CA PRO A 138 -14.23 -23.86 -13.06
C PRO A 138 -13.77 -23.82 -14.53
N LEU A 139 -13.12 -22.73 -14.91
CA LEU A 139 -12.51 -22.55 -16.23
C LEU A 139 -10.98 -22.63 -16.16
N ASN A 140 -10.36 -23.23 -17.18
CA ASN A 140 -8.92 -23.16 -17.42
C ASN A 140 -8.54 -21.92 -18.25
N GLY A 141 -9.43 -21.44 -19.14
CA GLY A 141 -9.16 -20.24 -19.91
C GLY A 141 -10.37 -19.60 -20.60
N ILE A 142 -10.20 -18.31 -20.93
CA ILE A 142 -11.12 -17.54 -21.77
C ILE A 142 -10.30 -16.94 -22.91
N VAL A 143 -10.71 -17.24 -24.15
CA VAL A 143 -9.95 -16.89 -25.36
C VAL A 143 -10.84 -16.24 -26.40
N GLN A 144 -10.29 -15.29 -27.15
CA GLN A 144 -10.99 -14.61 -28.24
C GLN A 144 -10.43 -15.05 -29.59
N LEU A 145 -11.23 -15.79 -30.35
CA LEU A 145 -10.93 -16.21 -31.71
C LEU A 145 -11.17 -15.05 -32.68
N ARG A 146 -10.16 -14.78 -33.52
CA ARG A 146 -10.17 -13.71 -34.54
C ARG A 146 -9.65 -14.28 -35.85
N PRO A 147 -10.20 -13.89 -37.02
CA PRO A 147 -9.63 -14.29 -38.31
C PRO A 147 -8.21 -13.76 -38.43
N GLN A 148 -7.30 -14.63 -38.87
CA GLN A 148 -5.94 -14.23 -39.26
C GLN A 148 -5.86 -14.01 -40.76
N PHE A 149 -4.98 -13.08 -41.14
CA PHE A 149 -4.78 -12.63 -42.52
C PHE A 149 -3.33 -12.85 -42.99
N ASP A 150 -2.62 -13.80 -42.38
CA ASP A 150 -1.21 -14.13 -42.67
C ASP A 150 -0.96 -14.43 -44.15
N TYR A 151 -2.00 -14.91 -44.84
CA TYR A 151 -2.02 -15.14 -46.28
C TYR A 151 -1.72 -13.86 -47.10
N LEU A 152 -2.20 -12.69 -46.66
CA LEU A 152 -1.88 -11.39 -47.26
C LEU A 152 -0.42 -10.97 -47.03
N ASP A 153 0.22 -11.48 -45.96
CA ASP A 153 1.64 -11.24 -45.68
C ASP A 153 2.56 -12.30 -46.31
N LYS A 154 2.02 -13.47 -46.70
CA LYS A 154 2.68 -14.39 -47.65
C LYS A 154 2.73 -13.75 -49.05
N ASP A 155 1.60 -13.26 -49.58
CA ASP A 155 1.51 -12.56 -50.88
C ASP A 155 2.53 -11.40 -50.99
N LYS A 156 2.54 -10.47 -50.01
CA LYS A 156 3.52 -9.36 -49.96
C LYS A 156 5.00 -9.81 -49.95
N LYS A 157 5.31 -11.03 -49.48
CA LYS A 157 6.66 -11.62 -49.54
C LYS A 157 6.92 -12.25 -50.90
N GLN A 158 5.95 -12.97 -51.46
CA GLN A 158 5.99 -13.52 -52.83
C GLN A 158 6.25 -12.41 -53.84
N GLY A 159 5.45 -11.33 -53.84
CA GLY A 159 5.61 -10.20 -54.77
C GLY A 159 6.98 -9.50 -54.67
N LYS A 160 7.52 -9.35 -53.46
CA LYS A 160 8.88 -8.82 -53.25
C LYS A 160 9.96 -9.77 -53.77
N ASN A 161 9.81 -11.07 -53.55
CA ASN A 161 10.75 -12.08 -54.03
C ASN A 161 10.69 -12.26 -55.55
N ALA A 162 9.51 -12.11 -56.17
CA ALA A 162 9.34 -12.09 -57.62
C ALA A 162 10.02 -10.87 -58.25
N GLY A 163 9.79 -9.67 -57.68
CA GLY A 163 10.50 -8.46 -58.10
C GLY A 163 12.02 -8.57 -57.94
N LYS A 164 12.50 -9.23 -56.88
CA LYS A 164 13.94 -9.51 -56.70
C LYS A 164 14.48 -10.54 -57.70
N LYS A 165 13.70 -11.56 -58.09
CA LYS A 165 14.08 -12.55 -59.12
C LYS A 165 14.05 -12.02 -60.55
N GLN A 166 13.64 -10.76 -60.77
CA GLN A 166 13.81 -10.04 -62.04
C GLN A 166 14.94 -8.99 -61.99
N GLY A 167 15.58 -8.79 -60.83
CA GLY A 167 16.86 -8.10 -60.73
C GLY A 167 18.00 -9.11 -60.83
N ASP A 168 18.76 -9.05 -61.92
CA ASP A 168 19.98 -9.83 -62.09
C ASP A 168 21.11 -9.19 -61.29
N ASP A 169 21.40 -9.75 -60.10
CA ASP A 169 22.63 -9.52 -59.34
C ASP A 169 23.02 -10.82 -58.65
N SER A 170 24.05 -11.47 -59.18
CA SER A 170 24.61 -12.73 -58.67
C SER A 170 25.61 -12.48 -57.54
N ASP A 171 25.15 -11.87 -56.44
CA ASP A 171 25.95 -11.73 -55.22
C ASP A 171 26.29 -13.11 -54.64
N GLU A 172 27.57 -13.49 -54.72
CA GLU A 172 28.10 -14.72 -54.10
C GLU A 172 27.93 -14.67 -52.57
N GLU A 173 27.64 -15.81 -51.94
CA GLU A 173 27.53 -15.88 -50.48
C GLU A 173 28.91 -15.72 -49.80
N GLU A 174 29.31 -14.48 -49.50
CA GLU A 174 30.47 -14.21 -48.65
C GLU A 174 30.32 -14.95 -47.31
N ALA A 175 31.20 -15.93 -47.09
CA ALA A 175 31.17 -16.83 -45.94
C ALA A 175 31.37 -16.05 -44.62
N LYS A 176 30.27 -15.73 -43.94
CA LYS A 176 30.25 -15.00 -42.67
C LYS A 176 31.12 -15.71 -41.62
N GLN A 177 32.25 -15.10 -41.30
CA GLN A 177 33.22 -15.63 -40.33
C GLN A 177 32.53 -15.91 -38.98
N VAL A 178 32.53 -17.18 -38.58
CA VAL A 178 31.91 -17.64 -37.33
C VAL A 178 32.79 -17.21 -36.14
N ASN A 179 32.55 -16.00 -35.66
CA ASN A 179 33.17 -15.50 -34.44
C ASN A 179 32.66 -16.28 -33.22
N VAL A 180 33.42 -17.30 -32.83
CA VAL A 180 33.16 -18.18 -31.67
C VAL A 180 33.26 -17.38 -30.37
N THR A 181 32.16 -16.73 -30.02
CA THR A 181 32.03 -15.93 -28.81
C THR A 181 31.77 -16.84 -27.62
N PHE A 182 32.86 -17.29 -26.98
CA PHE A 182 32.83 -18.13 -25.78
C PHE A 182 31.82 -17.60 -24.75
N ALA A 183 30.90 -18.47 -24.33
CA ALA A 183 29.76 -18.11 -23.50
C ALA A 183 30.19 -17.72 -22.07
N ARG A 184 30.55 -16.43 -21.90
CA ARG A 184 30.90 -15.82 -20.60
C ARG A 184 29.81 -16.16 -19.58
N GLN A 185 30.18 -16.88 -18.51
CA GLN A 185 29.23 -17.32 -17.49
C GLN A 185 28.47 -16.12 -16.91
N LYS A 186 27.15 -16.08 -17.12
CA LYS A 186 26.27 -15.01 -16.65
C LYS A 186 25.78 -15.34 -15.25
N THR A 187 25.95 -14.39 -14.33
CA THR A 187 25.42 -14.40 -12.97
C THR A 187 23.92 -14.72 -12.97
N GLU A 188 23.42 -15.48 -12.00
CA GLU A 188 22.03 -15.96 -12.01
C GLU A 188 20.98 -14.84 -12.10
N LEU A 189 21.21 -13.70 -11.45
CA LEU A 189 20.34 -12.52 -11.57
C LEU A 189 20.17 -12.09 -13.03
N SER A 190 21.23 -12.11 -13.82
CA SER A 190 21.20 -11.77 -15.24
C SER A 190 20.57 -12.85 -16.13
N LYS A 191 20.44 -14.09 -15.62
CA LYS A 191 19.60 -15.12 -16.24
C LYS A 191 18.13 -14.86 -15.95
N LYS A 192 17.76 -14.70 -14.67
CA LYS A 192 16.38 -14.43 -14.20
C LYS A 192 15.77 -13.17 -14.83
N ILE A 193 16.53 -12.08 -14.94
CA ILE A 193 16.09 -10.85 -15.63
C ILE A 193 15.88 -11.07 -17.14
N ARG A 194 16.65 -11.98 -17.76
CA ARG A 194 16.48 -12.33 -19.19
C ARG A 194 15.32 -13.31 -19.40
N GLU A 195 15.11 -14.25 -18.49
CA GLU A 195 13.95 -15.16 -18.47
C GLU A 195 12.64 -14.36 -18.34
N GLN A 196 12.61 -13.35 -17.46
CA GLN A 196 11.52 -12.38 -17.32
C GLN A 196 11.39 -11.37 -18.47
N SER A 197 12.27 -11.41 -19.49
CA SER A 197 12.20 -10.48 -20.61
C SER A 197 11.15 -10.91 -21.63
N PHE A 198 10.44 -9.93 -22.22
CA PHE A 198 9.43 -10.17 -23.27
C PHE A 198 9.97 -11.05 -24.42
N GLN A 199 11.24 -10.89 -24.79
CA GLN A 199 11.88 -11.70 -25.84
C GLN A 199 12.04 -13.18 -25.46
N ALA A 200 12.28 -13.50 -24.18
CA ALA A 200 12.36 -14.90 -23.73
C ALA A 200 10.97 -15.55 -23.66
N HIS A 201 9.98 -14.84 -23.14
CA HIS A 201 8.58 -15.30 -23.16
C HIS A 201 8.05 -15.50 -24.59
N ALA A 202 8.34 -14.56 -25.51
CA ALA A 202 7.99 -14.69 -26.92
C ALA A 202 8.71 -15.88 -27.61
N LYS A 203 9.98 -16.14 -27.24
CA LYS A 203 10.70 -17.32 -27.75
C LYS A 203 10.09 -18.63 -27.22
N LYS A 204 9.78 -18.73 -25.93
CA LYS A 204 9.11 -19.92 -25.36
C LYS A 204 7.73 -20.17 -25.98
N LYS A 205 6.98 -19.10 -26.30
CA LYS A 205 5.71 -19.17 -27.07
C LYS A 205 5.86 -19.79 -28.45
N LEU A 206 6.96 -19.49 -29.14
CA LEU A 206 7.29 -20.08 -30.44
C LEU A 206 7.85 -21.52 -30.33
N GLU A 207 8.43 -21.89 -29.18
CA GLU A 207 8.98 -23.23 -28.93
C GLU A 207 7.92 -24.29 -28.59
N GLU A 208 6.75 -23.89 -28.09
CA GLU A 208 5.62 -24.82 -27.89
C GLU A 208 5.06 -25.27 -29.25
N GLN A 209 4.95 -26.59 -29.44
CA GLN A 209 4.41 -27.20 -30.66
C GLN A 209 2.87 -27.20 -30.66
N TRP A 210 2.27 -27.09 -31.85
CA TRP A 210 0.83 -27.26 -32.03
C TRP A 210 0.44 -28.74 -31.90
N ILE A 211 -0.51 -29.02 -31.00
CA ILE A 211 -1.15 -30.33 -30.89
C ILE A 211 -2.41 -30.31 -31.75
N GLN A 212 -2.49 -31.16 -32.77
CA GLN A 212 -3.70 -31.34 -33.58
C GLN A 212 -4.79 -32.06 -32.77
N THR A 213 -6.04 -31.68 -33.01
CA THR A 213 -7.22 -32.13 -32.24
C THR A 213 -8.41 -32.34 -33.16
N ASP A 214 -9.26 -33.32 -32.83
CA ASP A 214 -10.52 -33.57 -33.53
C ASP A 214 -11.61 -32.62 -33.03
N TYR A 215 -12.20 -31.80 -33.91
CA TYR A 215 -13.46 -31.15 -33.60
C TYR A 215 -14.59 -32.19 -33.52
N ARG A 216 -15.49 -32.02 -32.54
CA ARG A 216 -16.72 -32.81 -32.38
C ARG A 216 -17.88 -31.85 -32.20
N ASP A 217 -18.89 -31.99 -33.05
CA ASP A 217 -20.06 -31.11 -33.03
C ASP A 217 -20.85 -31.21 -31.71
N SER A 218 -21.46 -30.09 -31.35
CA SER A 218 -22.41 -29.88 -30.27
C SER A 218 -23.53 -30.93 -30.18
N LEU A 219 -24.03 -31.45 -31.31
CA LEU A 219 -25.10 -32.46 -31.35
C LEU A 219 -24.57 -33.90 -31.28
N SER A 220 -23.25 -34.09 -31.20
CA SER A 220 -22.66 -35.43 -31.13
C SER A 220 -22.80 -36.06 -29.74
N SER A 221 -22.98 -37.39 -29.69
CA SER A 221 -23.05 -38.13 -28.43
C SER A 221 -21.83 -37.93 -27.53
N GLN A 222 -20.66 -37.63 -28.11
CA GLN A 222 -19.44 -37.33 -27.35
C GLN A 222 -19.53 -35.96 -26.65
N ALA A 223 -20.15 -34.96 -27.27
CA ALA A 223 -20.38 -33.66 -26.66
C ALA A 223 -21.38 -33.77 -25.50
N GLU A 224 -22.49 -34.50 -25.67
CA GLU A 224 -23.46 -34.71 -24.59
C GLU A 224 -22.89 -35.55 -23.44
N LEU A 225 -22.07 -36.57 -23.70
CA LEU A 225 -21.34 -37.30 -22.65
C LEU A 225 -20.36 -36.37 -21.89
N THR A 226 -19.62 -35.51 -22.60
CA THR A 226 -18.71 -34.53 -21.99
C THR A 226 -19.48 -33.45 -21.23
N ARG A 227 -20.74 -33.16 -21.61
CA ARG A 227 -21.63 -32.26 -20.87
C ARG A 227 -22.11 -32.88 -19.55
N LEU A 228 -22.28 -34.20 -19.48
CA LEU A 228 -22.60 -34.90 -18.22
C LEU A 228 -21.47 -34.77 -17.18
N ASP A 229 -20.19 -34.69 -17.60
CA ASP A 229 -19.05 -34.45 -16.71
C ASP A 229 -19.09 -33.09 -15.98
N MET A 230 -19.85 -32.11 -16.47
CA MET A 230 -20.05 -30.81 -15.81
C MET A 230 -21.04 -30.87 -14.62
N PHE A 231 -21.81 -31.94 -14.48
CA PHE A 231 -22.63 -32.18 -13.29
C PHE A 231 -21.75 -32.74 -12.16
N CYS A 232 -22.12 -32.48 -10.92
CA CYS A 232 -21.43 -33.08 -9.77
C CYS A 232 -21.93 -34.52 -9.54
N PRO A 233 -21.07 -35.56 -9.61
CA PRO A 233 -21.50 -36.94 -9.46
C PRO A 233 -21.82 -37.34 -8.01
N SER A 234 -21.64 -36.44 -7.05
CA SER A 234 -21.98 -36.66 -5.64
C SER A 234 -22.96 -35.61 -5.14
N THR A 235 -24.13 -36.07 -4.71
CA THR A 235 -25.15 -35.24 -4.04
C THR A 235 -24.83 -35.01 -2.55
N GLU A 236 -23.72 -35.57 -2.03
CA GLU A 236 -23.33 -35.37 -0.63
C GLU A 236 -22.93 -33.92 -0.33
N ALA A 237 -23.67 -33.26 0.56
CA ALA A 237 -23.39 -31.91 1.06
C ALA A 237 -22.11 -31.80 1.95
N SER A 238 -21.22 -32.78 1.88
CA SER A 238 -20.17 -33.08 2.87
C SER A 238 -18.96 -32.14 2.84
N ILE A 239 -18.77 -31.31 1.79
CA ILE A 239 -17.54 -30.52 1.57
C ILE A 239 -17.80 -29.00 1.48
N ASN A 240 -18.71 -28.47 2.32
CA ASN A 240 -18.75 -27.01 2.52
C ASN A 240 -17.55 -26.56 3.40
N ASN A 241 -16.43 -26.29 2.74
CA ASN A 241 -15.19 -25.81 3.37
C ASN A 241 -15.20 -24.29 3.66
N LEU A 242 -16.28 -23.57 3.34
CA LEU A 242 -16.43 -22.12 3.56
C LEU A 242 -16.74 -21.79 5.03
N LYS A 243 -15.87 -22.24 5.94
CA LYS A 243 -16.03 -22.15 7.40
C LYS A 243 -15.49 -20.85 8.02
N LEU A 244 -15.11 -19.88 7.17
CA LEU A 244 -14.61 -18.57 7.60
C LEU A 244 -15.73 -17.73 8.23
N THR A 245 -15.45 -17.06 9.35
CA THR A 245 -16.37 -16.03 9.86
C THR A 245 -16.35 -14.78 8.97
N PRO A 246 -17.41 -13.94 8.98
CA PRO A 246 -17.44 -12.71 8.19
C PRO A 246 -16.28 -11.75 8.46
N LYS A 247 -15.68 -11.79 9.67
CA LYS A 247 -14.52 -10.97 10.03
C LYS A 247 -13.23 -11.50 9.39
N GLU A 248 -13.01 -12.81 9.44
CA GLU A 248 -11.85 -13.45 8.81
C GLU A 248 -11.93 -13.33 7.29
N TYR A 249 -13.10 -13.55 6.70
CA TYR A 249 -13.33 -13.39 5.27
C TYR A 249 -13.04 -11.95 4.80
N LEU A 250 -13.52 -10.93 5.53
CA LEU A 250 -13.19 -9.53 5.26
C LEU A 250 -11.68 -9.26 5.40
N GLN A 251 -11.00 -9.87 6.37
CA GLN A 251 -9.54 -9.75 6.55
C GLN A 251 -8.74 -10.46 5.44
N PHE A 252 -9.28 -11.52 4.82
CA PHE A 252 -8.69 -12.13 3.62
C PHE A 252 -8.91 -11.30 2.36
N LEU A 253 -10.09 -10.71 2.18
CA LEU A 253 -10.39 -9.80 1.05
C LEU A 253 -9.61 -8.48 1.12
N ALA A 254 -9.47 -7.92 2.34
CA ALA A 254 -8.80 -6.65 2.60
C ALA A 254 -7.71 -6.85 3.68
N PRO A 255 -6.57 -7.48 3.33
CA PRO A 255 -5.49 -7.72 4.29
C PRO A 255 -4.97 -6.40 4.86
N PRO A 256 -4.80 -6.28 6.19
CA PRO A 256 -4.35 -5.05 6.81
C PRO A 256 -2.94 -4.70 6.33
N VAL A 257 -2.75 -3.43 5.93
CA VAL A 257 -1.45 -2.91 5.53
C VAL A 257 -0.47 -3.12 6.67
N LYS A 258 0.58 -3.94 6.43
CA LYS A 258 1.67 -4.13 7.38
C LYS A 258 2.36 -2.79 7.57
N VAL A 259 2.32 -2.26 8.80
CA VAL A 259 3.04 -1.04 9.14
C VAL A 259 4.52 -1.38 9.24
N ASP A 260 5.30 -1.01 8.22
CA ASP A 260 6.75 -1.18 8.25
C ASP A 260 7.35 -0.49 9.47
N GLU A 261 8.01 -1.25 10.34
CA GLU A 261 8.62 -0.74 11.57
C GLU A 261 9.70 0.33 11.31
N HIS A 262 10.22 0.37 10.08
CA HIS A 262 11.13 1.39 9.55
C HIS A 262 10.55 2.82 9.59
N SER A 263 9.22 2.99 9.64
CA SER A 263 8.55 4.29 9.71
C SER A 263 8.45 4.90 11.13
N ARG A 264 9.07 4.28 12.14
CA ARG A 264 9.10 4.80 13.53
C ARG A 264 9.99 6.05 13.73
N SER A 265 10.72 6.49 12.71
CA SER A 265 11.65 7.62 12.80
C SER A 265 10.99 8.97 12.46
N ASN A 266 10.86 9.81 13.49
CA ASN A 266 10.72 11.27 13.37
C ASN A 266 9.52 11.83 12.58
N ILE A 267 8.30 11.58 13.05
CA ILE A 267 7.15 12.47 12.78
C ILE A 267 6.84 13.28 14.07
N PRO A 268 7.21 14.57 14.13
CA PRO A 268 6.82 15.43 15.24
C PRO A 268 5.37 15.93 15.11
N LEU A 269 4.69 15.99 16.26
CA LEU A 269 3.53 16.83 16.59
C LEU A 269 2.11 16.43 16.10
N HIS A 270 1.18 16.47 17.06
CA HIS A 270 -0.26 16.73 16.92
C HIS A 270 -1.17 15.75 16.17
N GLY A 271 -0.81 14.46 16.07
CA GLY A 271 -1.77 13.45 15.63
C GLY A 271 -1.29 12.00 15.74
N THR A 272 -1.06 11.49 16.96
CA THR A 272 -0.86 10.04 17.11
C THR A 272 -2.17 9.32 16.80
N SER A 273 -2.21 8.55 15.71
CA SER A 273 -3.45 7.88 15.29
C SER A 273 -3.86 6.82 16.32
N LEU A 274 -5.16 6.67 16.59
CA LEU A 274 -5.65 5.67 17.56
C LEU A 274 -5.18 4.24 17.20
N ASN A 275 -4.98 3.96 15.90
CA ASN A 275 -4.43 2.70 15.43
C ASN A 275 -2.95 2.53 15.83
N TYR A 276 -2.12 3.57 15.72
CA TYR A 276 -0.74 3.54 16.22
C TYR A 276 -0.70 3.39 17.74
N ILE A 277 -1.51 4.17 18.49
CA ILE A 277 -1.59 4.09 19.95
C ILE A 277 -1.90 2.65 20.39
N ARG A 278 -2.86 1.96 19.74
CA ARG A 278 -3.21 0.57 20.03
C ARG A 278 -2.06 -0.45 19.88
N THR A 279 -1.00 -0.13 19.14
CA THR A 279 0.20 -0.98 19.04
C THR A 279 1.21 -0.79 20.18
N LEU A 280 1.05 0.24 21.02
CA LEU A 280 1.97 0.55 22.11
C LEU A 280 1.65 -0.26 23.38
N PRO A 281 2.64 -0.51 24.26
CA PRO A 281 2.40 -1.02 25.61
C PRO A 281 1.44 -0.13 26.40
N LEU A 282 0.62 -0.71 27.28
CA LEU A 282 -0.47 0.01 27.96
C LEU A 282 -0.04 1.30 28.67
N LEU A 283 1.13 1.32 29.33
CA LEU A 283 1.69 2.53 29.93
C LEU A 283 1.88 3.65 28.90
N ASP A 284 2.42 3.32 27.72
CA ASP A 284 2.64 4.27 26.63
C ASP A 284 1.35 4.68 25.92
N GLN A 285 0.33 3.81 25.88
CA GLN A 285 -1.02 4.22 25.47
C GLN A 285 -1.56 5.32 26.39
N VAL A 286 -1.62 5.05 27.71
CA VAL A 286 -2.14 6.01 28.71
C VAL A 286 -1.31 7.30 28.72
N ARG A 287 0.03 7.17 28.66
CA ARG A 287 0.97 8.31 28.57
C ARG A 287 0.71 9.18 27.35
N THR A 288 0.50 8.59 26.18
CA THR A 288 0.29 9.32 24.92
C THR A 288 -1.06 10.03 24.92
N ILE A 289 -2.14 9.31 25.28
CA ILE A 289 -3.49 9.86 25.37
C ILE A 289 -3.55 11.05 26.35
N MET A 290 -2.94 10.91 27.54
CA MET A 290 -2.90 12.00 28.53
C MET A 290 -2.00 13.17 28.08
N LYS A 291 -0.88 12.91 27.37
CA LYS A 291 -0.02 13.96 26.81
C LYS A 291 -0.73 14.80 25.75
N ASP A 292 -1.56 14.19 24.90
CA ASP A 292 -2.28 14.92 23.86
C ASP A 292 -3.52 15.64 24.42
N ALA A 293 -4.32 14.98 25.28
CA ALA A 293 -5.56 15.55 25.83
C ALA A 293 -5.37 16.58 26.97
N LYS A 294 -4.25 16.54 27.70
CA LYS A 294 -3.91 17.32 28.92
C LYS A 294 -4.81 17.07 30.14
N VAL A 295 -6.13 17.10 29.98
CA VAL A 295 -7.17 16.93 31.01
C VAL A 295 -8.23 15.98 30.48
N MET A 296 -8.57 14.92 31.23
CA MET A 296 -9.54 13.90 30.81
C MET A 296 -10.25 13.25 32.00
N SER A 297 -11.53 12.89 31.87
CA SER A 297 -12.22 12.06 32.86
C SER A 297 -11.85 10.58 32.69
N PHE A 298 -11.96 9.77 33.76
CA PHE A 298 -11.62 8.35 33.66
C PHE A 298 -12.52 7.58 32.66
N LEU A 299 -13.80 7.97 32.55
CA LEU A 299 -14.74 7.37 31.60
C LEU A 299 -14.33 7.61 30.14
N GLN A 300 -13.85 8.82 29.82
CA GLN A 300 -13.32 9.13 28.49
C GLN A 300 -12.09 8.28 28.19
N LEU A 301 -11.14 8.15 29.13
CA LEU A 301 -9.96 7.30 28.95
C LEU A 301 -10.34 5.84 28.69
N ARG A 302 -11.30 5.30 29.45
CA ARG A 302 -11.79 3.92 29.28
C ARG A 302 -12.55 3.70 27.95
N SER A 303 -13.10 4.75 27.34
CA SER A 303 -13.70 4.66 25.99
C SER A 303 -12.69 4.62 24.83
N ILE A 304 -11.44 5.07 25.06
CA ILE A 304 -10.39 5.14 24.04
C ILE A 304 -9.52 3.87 24.04
N ILE A 305 -9.19 3.36 25.23
CA ILE A 305 -8.33 2.18 25.45
C ILE A 305 -9.11 0.88 25.15
N SER A 306 -8.43 -0.14 24.62
CA SER A 306 -9.06 -1.45 24.35
C SER A 306 -9.75 -2.03 25.59
N GLN A 307 -10.93 -2.63 25.39
CA GLN A 307 -11.71 -3.25 26.46
C GLN A 307 -10.98 -4.43 27.12
N GLU A 308 -10.09 -5.08 26.38
CA GLU A 308 -9.22 -6.20 26.80
C GLU A 308 -8.33 -5.87 28.01
N HIS A 309 -7.97 -4.60 28.19
CA HIS A 309 -7.16 -4.17 29.33
C HIS A 309 -8.03 -4.00 30.59
N GLU A 310 -7.58 -4.56 31.72
CA GLU A 310 -8.28 -4.39 33.00
C GLU A 310 -8.27 -2.94 33.51
N THR A 311 -9.38 -2.54 34.15
CA THR A 311 -9.51 -1.27 34.87
C THR A 311 -8.42 -1.09 35.94
N SER A 312 -8.05 -2.17 36.64
CA SER A 312 -6.97 -2.23 37.63
C SER A 312 -5.62 -1.72 37.06
N ALA A 313 -5.23 -2.24 35.89
CA ALA A 313 -3.99 -1.94 35.20
C ALA A 313 -4.00 -0.52 34.63
N ILE A 314 -5.12 -0.08 34.03
CA ILE A 314 -5.27 1.29 33.53
C ILE A 314 -5.11 2.29 34.68
N LEU A 315 -5.77 2.07 35.82
CA LEU A 315 -5.66 2.94 37.01
C LEU A 315 -4.24 2.95 37.61
N LYS A 316 -3.54 1.80 37.59
CA LYS A 316 -2.14 1.70 38.04
C LYS A 316 -1.18 2.52 37.18
N TYR A 317 -1.35 2.53 35.86
CA TYR A 317 -0.51 3.31 34.95
C TYR A 317 -0.92 4.78 34.88
N LEU A 318 -2.22 5.09 35.01
CA LEU A 318 -2.74 6.46 35.05
C LEU A 318 -2.15 7.26 36.22
N GLN A 319 -2.07 6.67 37.42
CA GLN A 319 -1.39 7.26 38.59
C GLN A 319 0.12 7.56 38.38
N GLN A 320 0.76 7.01 37.35
CA GLN A 320 2.18 7.28 37.04
C GLN A 320 2.36 8.42 36.04
N VAL A 321 1.31 8.80 35.29
CA VAL A 321 1.39 9.79 34.21
C VAL A 321 0.43 10.97 34.38
N ALA A 322 -0.49 10.89 35.33
CA ALA A 322 -1.45 11.93 35.65
C ALA A 322 -1.72 12.02 37.16
N VAL A 323 -2.21 13.18 37.58
CA VAL A 323 -2.69 13.49 38.93
C VAL A 323 -4.17 13.84 38.90
N LEU A 324 -4.88 13.54 40.00
CA LEU A 324 -6.30 13.82 40.15
C LEU A 324 -6.53 15.27 40.60
N VAL A 325 -7.36 16.03 39.89
CA VAL A 325 -7.74 17.42 40.20
C VAL A 325 -9.23 17.60 39.93
N GLN A 326 -10.02 17.97 40.95
CA GLN A 326 -11.50 18.07 40.85
C GLN A 326 -12.13 16.80 40.24
N GLY A 327 -11.65 15.61 40.64
CA GLY A 327 -12.08 14.30 40.12
C GLY A 327 -11.63 13.96 38.68
N ASN A 328 -11.11 14.92 37.92
CA ASN A 328 -10.57 14.70 36.59
C ASN A 328 -9.07 14.38 36.64
N TRP A 329 -8.57 13.65 35.65
CA TRP A 329 -7.14 13.35 35.54
C TRP A 329 -6.44 14.39 34.68
N VAL A 330 -5.32 14.90 35.19
CA VAL A 330 -4.48 15.91 34.51
C VAL A 330 -3.08 15.35 34.34
N VAL A 331 -2.54 15.36 33.11
CA VAL A 331 -1.19 14.84 32.83
C VAL A 331 -0.12 15.53 33.69
N ASN A 332 0.86 14.79 34.17
CA ASN A 332 1.92 15.31 35.06
C ASN A 332 2.78 16.40 34.37
N SER A 333 3.36 17.30 35.17
CA SER A 333 4.05 18.50 34.65
C SER A 333 5.45 18.23 34.09
N ASP A 334 6.14 17.21 34.58
CA ASP A 334 7.37 16.64 34.01
C ASP A 334 7.14 16.09 32.59
N LEU A 335 5.99 15.46 32.34
CA LEU A 335 5.61 14.91 31.05
C LEU A 335 5.28 15.97 29.99
N VAL A 336 4.98 17.21 30.40
CA VAL A 336 4.69 18.36 29.53
C VAL A 336 5.91 19.28 29.36
N TYR A 337 6.61 19.61 30.45
CA TYR A 337 7.78 20.50 30.45
C TYR A 337 9.05 19.79 30.96
N PRO A 338 9.55 18.75 30.26
CA PRO A 338 10.61 17.85 30.74
C PRO A 338 12.01 18.46 30.87
N LYS A 339 12.17 19.76 30.58
CA LYS A 339 13.46 20.47 30.59
C LYS A 339 13.41 21.82 31.33
N ASP A 340 12.29 22.16 31.96
CA ASP A 340 12.07 23.47 32.58
C ASP A 340 11.58 23.34 34.03
N GLU A 341 12.48 23.64 34.96
CA GLU A 341 12.23 23.61 36.41
C GLU A 341 11.16 24.63 36.86
N LEU A 342 11.03 25.76 36.17
CA LEU A 342 10.16 26.84 36.59
C LEU A 342 8.75 26.64 36.05
N MET A 343 8.62 26.18 34.80
CA MET A 343 7.33 25.85 34.18
C MET A 343 6.63 24.68 34.87
N TYR A 344 7.34 23.62 35.30
CA TYR A 344 6.69 22.55 36.06
C TYR A 344 6.20 23.03 37.43
N ARG A 345 7.00 23.82 38.17
CA ARG A 345 6.60 24.36 39.49
C ARG A 345 5.42 25.31 39.37
N ALA A 346 5.41 26.16 38.33
CA ALA A 346 4.32 27.05 38.03
C ALA A 346 3.02 26.30 37.70
N ARG A 347 3.10 25.26 36.87
CA ARG A 347 1.96 24.41 36.53
C ARG A 347 1.43 23.65 37.73
N ASP A 348 2.29 23.07 38.56
CA ASP A 348 1.88 22.37 39.78
C ASP A 348 1.24 23.31 40.81
N TYR A 349 1.70 24.56 40.93
CA TYR A 349 1.05 25.57 41.76
C TYR A 349 -0.34 25.97 41.23
N ILE A 350 -0.50 26.09 39.90
CA ILE A 350 -1.80 26.35 39.27
C ILE A 350 -2.76 25.16 39.51
N LEU A 351 -2.28 23.92 39.40
CA LEU A 351 -3.08 22.71 39.66
C LEU A 351 -3.46 22.58 41.14
N LEU A 352 -2.56 22.88 42.08
CA LEU A 352 -2.87 22.97 43.50
C LEU A 352 -3.93 24.06 43.80
N SER A 353 -3.88 25.19 43.09
CA SER A 353 -4.89 26.23 43.22
C SER A 353 -6.28 25.76 42.75
N PHE A 354 -6.33 24.84 41.77
CA PHE A 354 -7.57 24.18 41.31
C PHE A 354 -8.05 23.05 42.23
N THR A 355 -7.20 22.39 43.04
CA THR A 355 -7.71 21.45 44.06
C THR A 355 -8.38 22.17 45.23
N GLU A 356 -7.99 23.42 45.50
CA GLU A 356 -8.59 24.28 46.53
C GLU A 356 -9.86 25.02 46.06
N ASN A 357 -9.93 25.43 44.78
CA ASN A 357 -10.96 26.36 44.29
C ASN A 357 -11.53 25.90 42.94
N GLU A 358 -12.86 25.96 42.77
CA GLU A 358 -13.54 25.75 41.47
C GLU A 358 -13.05 26.77 40.42
N TYR A 359 -12.78 28.01 40.86
CA TYR A 359 -12.31 29.12 40.02
C TYR A 359 -10.99 29.69 40.51
N VAL A 360 -10.04 29.84 39.60
CA VAL A 360 -8.70 30.37 39.87
C VAL A 360 -8.49 31.73 39.19
N ASN A 361 -8.06 32.73 39.97
CA ASN A 361 -7.79 34.07 39.43
C ASN A 361 -6.33 34.20 38.97
N ARG A 362 -6.10 34.19 37.65
CA ARG A 362 -4.78 34.36 37.03
C ARG A 362 -4.02 35.60 37.53
N LYS A 363 -4.68 36.71 37.88
CA LYS A 363 -3.99 37.90 38.42
C LYS A 363 -3.35 37.65 39.78
N ALA A 364 -4.00 36.87 40.65
CA ALA A 364 -3.44 36.50 41.96
C ALA A 364 -2.25 35.54 41.79
N ILE A 365 -2.37 34.57 40.88
CA ILE A 365 -1.27 33.63 40.58
C ILE A 365 -0.05 34.34 39.96
N SER A 366 -0.25 35.26 39.01
CA SER A 366 0.85 36.05 38.43
C SER A 366 1.52 37.03 39.40
N ALA A 367 0.97 37.26 40.59
CA ALA A 367 1.64 38.02 41.65
C ALA A 367 2.55 37.12 42.54
N VAL A 368 2.37 35.79 42.47
CA VAL A 368 3.09 34.81 43.28
C VAL A 368 4.14 34.07 42.44
N ILE A 369 3.78 33.62 41.23
CA ILE A 369 4.68 32.94 40.30
C ILE A 369 5.56 33.97 39.58
N LYS A 370 6.89 33.82 39.71
CA LYS A 370 7.90 34.65 39.04
C LYS A 370 8.16 34.19 37.60
N LEU A 371 7.12 34.11 36.77
CA LEU A 371 7.20 33.81 35.33
C LEU A 371 6.56 34.93 34.48
N PRO A 372 7.01 35.11 33.22
CA PRO A 372 6.32 35.91 32.23
C PRO A 372 4.81 35.66 32.16
N ALA A 373 4.05 36.73 31.97
CA ALA A 373 2.59 36.67 31.93
C ALA A 373 2.06 35.78 30.78
N GLU A 374 2.84 35.59 29.72
CA GLU A 374 2.48 34.80 28.53
C GLU A 374 2.59 33.29 28.78
N GLU A 375 3.66 32.83 29.43
CA GLU A 375 3.81 31.43 29.87
C GLU A 375 2.68 31.03 30.84
N ILE A 376 2.37 31.90 31.81
CA ILE A 376 1.22 31.68 32.71
C ILE A 376 -0.09 31.62 31.91
N LYS A 377 -0.25 32.40 30.83
CA LYS A 377 -1.42 32.33 29.94
C LYS A 377 -1.49 31.00 29.19
N GLU A 378 -0.34 30.49 28.71
CA GLU A 378 -0.25 29.19 28.03
C GLU A 378 -0.68 28.05 28.96
N ILE A 379 -0.15 28.00 30.19
CA ILE A 379 -0.52 26.98 31.19
C ILE A 379 -2.02 27.04 31.49
N PHE A 380 -2.61 28.24 31.62
CA PHE A 380 -4.07 28.38 31.80
C PHE A 380 -4.88 27.93 30.57
N ASN A 381 -4.44 28.23 29.34
CA ASN A 381 -5.09 27.74 28.11
C ASN A 381 -5.03 26.20 28.01
N ASN A 382 -3.91 25.60 28.42
CA ASN A 382 -3.68 24.14 28.37
C ASN A 382 -4.47 23.34 29.43
N LEU A 383 -5.09 24.02 30.41
CA LEU A 383 -5.79 23.40 31.54
C LEU A 383 -7.25 23.81 31.68
N GLY A 384 -7.61 25.02 31.24
CA GLY A 384 -8.85 25.66 31.65
C GLY A 384 -9.51 26.56 30.60
N ARG A 385 -10.72 27.00 30.92
CA ARG A 385 -11.50 27.99 30.18
C ARG A 385 -11.74 29.22 31.06
N SER A 386 -11.60 30.40 30.46
CA SER A 386 -11.85 31.68 31.14
C SER A 386 -13.35 31.99 31.20
N LYS A 387 -13.87 32.26 32.40
CA LYS A 387 -15.28 32.54 32.67
C LYS A 387 -15.42 33.98 33.16
N GLN A 388 -16.23 34.78 32.45
CA GLN A 388 -16.39 36.21 32.75
C GLN A 388 -16.76 36.44 34.22
N LYS A 389 -16.11 37.44 34.84
CA LYS A 389 -16.24 37.83 36.26
C LYS A 389 -15.89 36.76 37.33
N LYS A 390 -15.74 35.48 36.99
CA LYS A 390 -15.38 34.41 37.96
C LYS A 390 -13.90 34.00 37.94
N GLY A 391 -13.23 34.02 36.79
CA GLY A 391 -11.84 33.55 36.64
C GLY A 391 -11.74 32.33 35.73
N TRP A 392 -10.70 31.50 35.91
CA TRP A 392 -10.49 30.28 35.13
C TRP A 392 -11.08 29.07 35.84
N GLN A 393 -11.71 28.18 35.08
CA GLN A 393 -12.18 26.85 35.51
C GLN A 393 -11.48 25.79 34.65
N LEU A 394 -11.39 24.53 35.09
CA LEU A 394 -10.86 23.44 34.25
C LEU A 394 -11.67 23.26 32.94
N ILE A 395 -11.06 22.67 31.91
CA ILE A 395 -11.71 22.40 30.61
C ILE A 395 -12.93 21.48 30.74
N ILE A 396 -12.90 20.56 31.72
CA ILE A 396 -13.96 19.61 32.06
C ILE A 396 -14.52 20.00 33.44
N PRO A 397 -15.85 19.96 33.67
CA PRO A 397 -16.42 20.22 34.98
C PRO A 397 -15.97 19.18 36.03
N PRO A 398 -16.05 19.49 37.34
CA PRO A 398 -15.70 18.55 38.41
C PRO A 398 -16.43 17.21 38.30
N ASP A 399 -15.68 16.11 38.45
CA ASP A 399 -16.20 14.74 38.45
C ASP A 399 -16.39 14.25 39.90
N THR A 400 -17.61 13.87 40.27
CA THR A 400 -17.92 13.31 41.61
C THR A 400 -18.07 11.78 41.59
N ASP A 401 -18.22 11.19 40.40
CA ASP A 401 -18.34 9.75 40.21
C ASP A 401 -17.00 9.05 40.42
N PHE A 402 -15.90 9.61 39.89
CA PHE A 402 -14.58 8.98 40.02
C PHE A 402 -14.12 8.83 41.48
N PRO A 403 -14.14 9.88 42.35
CA PRO A 403 -13.78 9.73 43.76
C PRO A 403 -14.68 8.73 44.51
N THR A 404 -15.99 8.73 44.22
CA THR A 404 -16.95 7.82 44.85
C THR A 404 -16.72 6.35 44.46
N ARG A 405 -16.33 6.08 43.21
CA ARG A 405 -16.04 4.71 42.72
C ARG A 405 -14.65 4.21 43.10
N HIS A 406 -13.69 5.11 43.36
CA HIS A 406 -12.28 4.76 43.65
C HIS A 406 -11.69 5.53 44.85
N PRO A 407 -12.28 5.40 46.06
CA PRO A 407 -11.93 6.22 47.22
C PRO A 407 -10.46 6.08 47.66
N GLU A 408 -9.89 4.87 47.62
CA GLU A 408 -8.47 4.63 47.94
C GLU A 408 -7.51 5.42 47.04
N ILE A 409 -7.87 5.58 45.76
CA ILE A 409 -7.05 6.32 44.78
C ILE A 409 -7.21 7.82 45.02
N ALA A 410 -8.44 8.29 45.30
CA ALA A 410 -8.70 9.68 45.65
C ALA A 410 -7.91 10.11 46.90
N GLN A 411 -7.98 9.32 47.99
CA GLN A 411 -7.24 9.57 49.22
C GLN A 411 -5.71 9.56 49.01
N ARG A 412 -5.20 8.63 48.18
CA ARG A 412 -3.77 8.61 47.81
C ARG A 412 -3.34 9.86 47.05
N GLN A 413 -4.17 10.36 46.15
CA GLN A 413 -3.93 11.58 45.38
C GLN A 413 -4.02 12.84 46.26
N GLU A 414 -4.93 12.87 47.24
CA GLU A 414 -5.04 13.93 48.24
C GLU A 414 -3.76 14.05 49.09
N MET A 415 -3.27 12.94 49.66
CA MET A 415 -1.99 12.91 50.38
C MET A 415 -0.79 13.35 49.50
N LEU A 416 -0.83 13.04 48.19
CA LEU A 416 0.17 13.50 47.22
C LEU A 416 0.12 15.03 47.05
N TRP A 417 -1.08 15.61 46.97
CA TRP A 417 -1.25 17.07 46.93
C TRP A 417 -0.90 17.75 48.26
N GLU A 418 -1.12 17.12 49.42
CA GLU A 418 -0.61 17.63 50.71
C GLU A 418 0.91 17.68 50.77
N ALA A 419 1.59 16.67 50.22
CA ALA A 419 3.05 16.66 50.12
C ALA A 419 3.55 17.78 49.19
N LYS A 420 2.98 17.90 47.99
CA LYS A 420 3.29 19.01 47.06
C LYS A 420 3.00 20.39 47.65
N ARG A 421 1.91 20.52 48.41
CA ARG A 421 1.53 21.75 49.15
C ARG A 421 2.60 22.20 50.14
N LYS A 422 3.25 21.27 50.84
CA LYS A 422 4.37 21.57 51.76
C LYS A 422 5.61 22.01 50.97
N GLN A 423 6.03 21.22 49.99
CA GLN A 423 7.18 21.51 49.11
C GLN A 423 7.07 22.86 48.39
N LEU A 424 5.90 23.19 47.82
CA LEU A 424 5.67 24.46 47.15
C LEU A 424 5.68 25.64 48.13
N LYS A 425 5.16 25.50 49.35
CA LYS A 425 5.25 26.54 50.39
C LYS A 425 6.70 26.81 50.80
N GLU A 426 7.50 25.76 50.98
CA GLU A 426 8.92 25.86 51.33
C GLU A 426 9.73 26.52 50.21
N ALA A 427 9.56 26.05 48.96
CA ALA A 427 10.27 26.59 47.80
C ALA A 427 9.94 28.08 47.53
N MET A 428 8.69 28.49 47.72
CA MET A 428 8.27 29.88 47.52
C MET A 428 8.62 30.78 48.73
N GLY A 429 8.63 30.23 49.95
CA GLY A 429 9.08 30.94 51.16
C GLY A 429 10.58 31.23 51.15
N ALA A 430 11.41 30.25 50.80
CA ALA A 430 12.86 30.41 50.68
C ALA A 430 13.26 31.51 49.68
N GLN A 431 12.44 31.71 48.64
CA GLN A 431 12.63 32.73 47.60
C GLN A 431 12.27 34.17 48.00
N ASN A 432 11.83 34.42 49.24
CA ASN A 432 11.43 35.75 49.72
C ASN A 432 12.40 36.35 50.77
N HIS A 433 13.45 35.64 51.16
CA HIS A 433 14.50 36.22 52.01
C HIS A 433 15.51 37.04 51.18
N PRO A 434 15.77 38.33 51.50
CA PRO A 434 16.90 39.04 50.94
C PRO A 434 18.22 38.46 51.45
N PRO A 435 19.31 38.47 50.67
CA PRO A 435 20.58 37.88 51.08
C PRO A 435 21.15 38.59 52.32
N PRO A 436 21.73 37.84 53.28
CA PRO A 436 22.25 38.43 54.51
C PRO A 436 23.44 39.36 54.21
N ARG A 437 23.37 40.61 54.68
CA ARG A 437 24.47 41.58 54.60
C ARG A 437 25.71 41.03 55.32
N GLN A 438 26.69 40.54 54.57
CA GLN A 438 28.00 40.18 55.12
C GLN A 438 28.68 41.42 55.72
N ARG A 439 28.72 41.51 57.06
CA ARG A 439 29.64 42.42 57.76
C ARG A 439 31.05 41.91 57.50
N ARG A 440 31.88 42.69 56.80
CA ARG A 440 33.33 42.44 56.70
C ARG A 440 33.92 42.45 58.13
N LYS A 441 34.23 41.27 58.68
CA LYS A 441 35.17 41.14 59.78
C LYS A 441 36.58 41.04 59.19
N SER A 442 37.47 41.91 59.63
CA SER A 442 38.90 41.81 59.37
C SER A 442 39.54 40.82 60.33
N ASN A 443 40.00 39.67 59.85
CA ASN A 443 40.99 38.87 60.58
C ASN A 443 42.39 39.33 60.16
N ARG A 444 43.23 39.59 61.16
CA ARG A 444 44.64 39.95 61.03
C ARG A 444 45.42 38.93 61.84
N GLU A 445 46.18 38.08 61.18
CA GLU A 445 47.13 37.16 61.78
C GLU A 445 48.42 37.14 60.95
N SER A 446 49.54 36.73 61.56
CA SER A 446 50.85 37.28 61.23
C SER A 446 51.89 36.25 60.76
N VAL A 447 52.48 36.57 59.61
CA VAL A 447 53.94 36.61 59.34
C VAL A 447 54.83 35.46 59.88
N GLY A 448 55.28 34.62 58.94
CA GLY A 448 56.69 34.26 58.74
C GLY A 448 56.96 34.42 57.23
N ALA A 449 57.96 35.18 56.77
CA ALA A 449 59.41 34.92 56.84
C ALA A 449 59.82 33.71 55.96
N GLU A 450 60.73 33.81 55.00
CA GLU A 450 61.48 34.99 54.50
C GLU A 450 62.06 34.72 53.09
N ASN A 451 62.59 35.77 52.44
CA ASN A 451 63.29 35.77 51.14
C ASN A 451 62.48 35.31 49.88
N GLU A 452 62.77 35.78 48.66
CA GLU A 452 63.83 36.71 48.23
C GLU A 452 63.36 37.66 47.11
N GLU A 453 64.26 38.59 46.77
CA GLU A 453 64.19 39.69 45.81
C GLU A 453 63.68 39.33 44.39
N ARG A 454 63.28 40.28 43.52
CA ARG A 454 63.61 41.72 43.45
C ARG A 454 62.48 42.52 42.76
N ASN A 455 62.43 43.84 42.97
CA ASN A 455 61.28 44.69 42.63
C ASN A 455 61.68 45.95 41.85
N VAL A 456 60.82 46.42 40.93
CA VAL A 456 60.87 47.70 40.17
C VAL A 456 62.08 47.91 39.21
N GLY A 457 61.93 48.43 37.99
CA GLY A 457 60.71 48.73 37.21
C GLY A 457 60.86 49.83 36.14
N ARG A 458 59.73 50.21 35.53
CA ARG A 458 59.40 51.50 34.86
C ARG A 458 60.50 52.18 33.98
N GLY A 459 60.39 52.06 32.65
CA GLY A 459 61.16 52.88 31.69
C GLY A 459 60.46 53.11 30.34
N ARG A 460 60.23 54.38 29.96
CA ARG A 460 59.51 54.87 28.77
C ARG A 460 60.05 54.39 27.39
N LYS A 461 59.15 54.42 26.38
CA LYS A 461 59.32 54.82 24.94
C LYS A 461 60.74 54.67 24.32
N THR A 462 60.89 54.03 23.16
CA THR A 462 60.41 54.59 21.86
C THR A 462 60.33 53.57 20.72
N LEU A 463 59.50 53.94 19.73
CA LEU A 463 59.49 53.58 18.29
C LEU A 463 60.81 53.07 17.68
N ARG A 464 60.72 52.13 16.73
CA ARG A 464 61.19 52.30 15.32
C ARG A 464 60.73 51.16 14.37
N ASP A 465 60.33 51.53 13.14
CA ASP A 465 60.47 50.95 11.77
C ASP A 465 60.91 49.46 11.57
N SER A 466 60.52 48.72 10.51
CA SER A 466 59.60 48.95 9.36
C SER A 466 59.41 47.66 8.50
N SER A 467 58.72 47.81 7.36
CA SER A 467 58.75 46.99 6.11
C SER A 467 57.72 45.85 6.01
N THR A 468 56.75 45.77 5.06
CA THR A 468 56.68 45.93 3.57
C THR A 468 57.23 44.72 2.80
N SER A 469 56.50 43.99 1.94
CA SER A 469 55.11 44.10 1.41
C SER A 469 54.52 42.68 1.10
N ASP A 470 53.68 42.30 0.10
CA ASP A 470 53.07 42.95 -1.09
C ASP A 470 51.83 42.17 -1.65
N ASP A 471 51.38 42.51 -2.87
CA ASP A 471 50.27 41.97 -3.72
C ASP A 471 50.16 40.42 -3.87
N GLY A 472 49.05 39.83 -4.37
CA GLY A 472 47.78 40.40 -4.88
C GLY A 472 46.94 39.42 -5.72
N THR A 473 45.70 39.82 -6.12
CA THR A 473 44.76 39.14 -7.07
C THR A 473 44.14 37.77 -6.63
N SER A 474 42.97 37.30 -7.10
CA SER A 474 41.74 37.94 -7.64
C SER A 474 40.53 36.96 -7.72
N ASP A 475 39.37 37.50 -8.12
CA ASP A 475 38.23 36.86 -8.82
C ASP A 475 37.01 36.20 -8.12
N THR A 476 35.88 36.28 -8.83
CA THR A 476 34.52 35.91 -8.36
C THR A 476 33.69 35.22 -9.46
N VAL A 477 33.05 34.09 -9.14
CA VAL A 477 32.11 33.36 -10.03
C VAL A 477 30.92 32.84 -9.21
N LYS A 478 29.82 33.59 -9.11
CA LYS A 478 28.62 33.56 -9.99
C LYS A 478 27.76 32.28 -9.90
N VAL A 479 26.57 32.44 -9.33
CA VAL A 479 25.46 31.47 -9.31
C VAL A 479 24.87 31.26 -10.71
N LYS A 480 24.54 30.02 -11.06
CA LYS A 480 23.91 29.66 -12.35
C LYS A 480 22.46 29.19 -12.13
N LYS A 481 21.47 29.97 -12.57
CA LYS A 481 20.04 29.56 -12.58
C LYS A 481 19.76 28.56 -13.70
N SER A 482 18.84 27.64 -13.47
CA SER A 482 18.29 26.72 -14.47
C SER A 482 17.24 27.39 -15.34
N ASN A 483 17.33 27.22 -16.67
CA ASN A 483 16.29 27.65 -17.61
C ASN A 483 15.15 26.63 -17.71
N ARG A 484 13.92 27.12 -17.92
CA ARG A 484 12.70 26.33 -18.12
C ARG A 484 12.20 26.61 -19.54
N SER A 485 12.24 25.61 -20.42
CA SER A 485 11.81 25.75 -21.81
C SER A 485 10.29 25.97 -21.91
N ARG A 486 9.87 26.80 -22.86
CA ARG A 486 8.48 26.95 -23.31
C ARG A 486 8.28 26.23 -24.63
N LYS A 487 7.05 25.76 -24.87
CA LYS A 487 6.61 25.32 -26.21
C LYS A 487 6.63 26.51 -27.17
N ALA A 488 6.91 26.22 -28.44
CA ALA A 488 6.50 27.01 -29.59
C ALA A 488 5.64 26.11 -30.49
N SER A 489 4.87 26.73 -31.38
CA SER A 489 3.94 26.08 -32.29
C SER A 489 3.92 26.84 -33.61
N GLU A 490 4.03 26.14 -34.75
CA GLU A 490 3.20 26.32 -35.96
C GLU A 490 3.71 25.46 -37.15
N ALA A 491 2.81 25.24 -38.11
CA ALA A 491 3.02 24.87 -39.51
C ALA A 491 4.10 23.82 -39.89
N THR A 492 3.66 22.62 -40.25
CA THR A 492 3.29 22.32 -41.66
C THR A 492 2.18 21.26 -41.66
#